data_AF-A0A4V1L3I5-F1
#
_entry.id   AF-A0A4V1L3I5-F1
#
_cell.length_a   1.000
_cell.length_b   1.000
_cell.length_c   1.000
_cell.angle_alpha   90.00
_cell.angle_beta   90.00
_cell.angle_gamma   90.00
#
_symmetry.space_group_name_H-M   'P 1'
#
loop_
_entity.id
_entity.type
_entity.pdbx_description
1 polymer ?
#
loop_
_entity_poly.entity_id
_entity_poly.type
_entity_poly.pdbx_seq_one_letter_code
_entity_poly.pdbx_strand_id
1 'polypeptide(L)'
;MRLQALFMAASFAAAAALSAAAPAATTPVDVSADLSDLMTRLQLQHAKLWFAGKLSNWSLASYEIQRIEANLEATGKLLPDPSRMVPARDQLQAVRQAIQQKDVPAFTKAYSALTNECNTCHRVSGYAAITIQVPVRPPVTNQLFVDQVAEGRALTHASCGTCHIVEDAAREAPASRPPAPSFLDIINRPSFSADNVRQFLTSSHRRLGPDQAMPNPRLAEYQVDEIVAYLEALRAGLPR
;
A
#
# COMPACT_ATOMS: atom_id res chain seq x y z
N MET A 1 67.33 38.53 48.64
CA MET A 1 66.07 37.94 49.14
C MET A 1 65.26 37.44 47.96
N ARG A 2 64.58 36.29 48.15
CA ARG A 2 63.63 35.56 47.29
C ARG A 2 64.25 34.53 46.33
N LEU A 3 63.86 33.26 46.36
CA LEU A 3 63.16 32.44 47.35
C LEU A 3 63.48 30.98 46.94
N GLN A 4 63.86 30.14 47.90
CA GLN A 4 64.28 28.75 47.67
C GLN A 4 63.09 27.87 47.29
N ALA A 5 63.31 27.01 46.30
CA ALA A 5 62.54 25.80 46.08
C ALA A 5 62.87 24.77 47.17
N LEU A 6 61.86 24.09 47.70
CA LEU A 6 62.04 22.80 48.38
C LEU A 6 60.79 21.95 48.15
N PHE A 7 61.01 20.90 47.36
CA PHE A 7 60.15 19.74 47.25
C PHE A 7 60.03 19.07 48.62
N MET A 8 58.82 18.65 49.01
CA MET A 8 58.69 17.58 49.99
C MET A 8 57.55 16.61 49.66
N ALA A 9 57.92 15.35 49.83
CA ALA A 9 57.30 14.10 49.43
C ALA A 9 55.81 13.90 49.77
N ALA A 10 55.18 13.12 48.89
CA ALA A 10 53.84 12.58 48.99
C ALA A 10 53.67 11.62 50.18
N SER A 11 52.55 11.75 50.88
CA SER A 11 52.05 10.80 51.87
C SER A 11 50.77 10.17 51.31
N PHE A 12 50.78 8.85 51.09
CA PHE A 12 49.61 8.07 50.72
C PHE A 12 48.79 7.76 51.98
N ALA A 13 47.55 8.26 52.04
CA ALA A 13 46.54 7.81 52.99
C ALA A 13 45.37 7.19 52.21
N ALA A 14 45.17 5.88 52.37
CA ALA A 14 44.06 5.15 51.79
C ALA A 14 42.78 5.45 52.59
N ALA A 15 41.85 6.19 51.98
CA ALA A 15 40.51 6.40 52.52
C ALA A 15 39.56 5.34 51.96
N ALA A 16 38.99 4.52 52.86
CA ALA A 16 37.89 3.63 52.55
C ALA A 16 36.63 4.46 52.24
N ALA A 17 36.23 4.49 50.97
CA ALA A 17 34.98 5.12 50.56
C ALA A 17 33.82 4.13 50.78
N LEU A 18 32.90 4.52 51.66
CA LEU A 18 31.59 3.93 51.84
C LEU A 18 30.85 4.01 50.49
N SER A 19 30.59 2.86 49.85
CA SER A 19 29.75 2.82 48.65
C SER A 19 28.30 3.08 49.05
N ALA A 20 27.85 4.32 48.89
CA ALA A 20 26.43 4.63 48.85
C ALA A 20 25.89 4.02 47.55
N ALA A 21 25.11 2.95 47.68
CA ALA A 21 24.38 2.38 46.55
C ALA A 21 23.49 3.48 45.96
N ALA A 22 23.79 3.91 44.74
CA ALA A 22 22.92 4.77 43.96
C ALA A 22 21.54 4.11 43.84
N PRO A 23 20.44 4.88 43.89
CA PRO A 23 19.12 4.32 43.62
C PRO A 23 19.15 3.69 42.23
N ALA A 24 18.69 2.43 42.15
CA ALA A 24 18.59 1.69 40.92
C ALA A 24 17.94 2.57 39.85
N ALA A 25 18.66 2.78 38.75
CA ALA A 25 18.10 3.41 37.57
C ALA A 25 16.80 2.69 37.24
N THR A 26 15.70 3.44 37.17
CA THR A 26 14.44 2.94 36.64
C THR A 26 14.73 2.40 35.26
N THR A 27 14.72 1.07 35.12
CA THR A 27 14.76 0.40 33.82
C THR A 27 13.71 1.07 32.93
N PRO A 28 14.08 1.57 31.74
CA PRO A 28 13.11 2.10 30.80
C PRO A 28 12.02 1.04 30.59
N VAL A 29 10.75 1.47 30.56
CA VAL A 29 9.62 0.62 30.18
C VAL A 29 9.99 -0.08 28.88
N ASP A 30 10.27 -1.37 28.96
CA ASP A 30 10.58 -2.21 27.81
C ASP A 30 9.26 -2.39 27.05
N VAL A 31 8.93 -1.41 26.22
CA VAL A 31 7.99 -1.64 25.13
C VAL A 31 8.64 -2.74 24.30
N SER A 32 8.12 -3.97 24.45
CA SER A 32 8.64 -5.13 23.71
C SER A 32 8.89 -4.71 22.27
N ALA A 33 10.12 -4.84 21.79
CA ALA A 33 10.51 -4.45 20.44
C ALA A 33 9.52 -5.02 19.39
N ASP A 34 9.02 -6.23 19.65
CA ASP A 34 7.99 -6.89 18.85
C ASP A 34 6.68 -6.10 18.75
N LEU A 35 6.21 -5.51 19.86
CA LEU A 35 5.02 -4.67 19.88
C LEU A 35 5.23 -3.40 19.05
N SER A 36 6.39 -2.75 19.21
CA SER A 36 6.75 -1.56 18.41
C SER A 36 6.79 -1.87 16.90
N ASP A 37 7.39 -3.01 16.53
CA ASP A 37 7.47 -3.46 15.13
C ASP A 37 6.09 -3.81 14.55
N LEU A 38 5.19 -4.38 15.35
CA LEU A 38 3.81 -4.64 14.94
C LEU A 38 3.03 -3.34 14.76
N MET A 39 3.13 -2.39 15.68
CA MET A 39 2.45 -1.09 15.58
C MET A 39 2.93 -0.29 14.37
N THR A 40 4.24 -0.31 14.08
CA THR A 40 4.81 0.34 12.90
C THR A 40 4.26 -0.25 11.59
N ARG A 41 4.18 -1.59 11.51
CA ARG A 41 3.58 -2.28 10.35
C ARG A 41 2.09 -1.97 10.22
N LEU A 42 1.35 -1.96 11.33
CA LEU A 42 -0.07 -1.63 11.36
C LEU A 42 -0.35 -0.23 10.88
N GLN A 43 0.43 0.77 11.30
CA GLN A 43 0.25 2.14 10.85
C GLN A 43 0.46 2.29 9.34
N LEU A 44 1.48 1.62 8.78
CA LEU A 44 1.71 1.61 7.33
C LEU A 44 0.55 0.94 6.59
N GLN A 45 0.12 -0.24 7.03
CA GLN A 45 -0.98 -0.99 6.38
C GLN A 45 -2.32 -0.26 6.49
N HIS A 46 -2.61 0.34 7.66
CA HIS A 46 -3.77 1.19 7.88
C HIS A 46 -3.79 2.36 6.88
N ALA A 47 -2.63 3.00 6.65
CA ALA A 47 -2.55 4.07 5.66
C ALA A 47 -2.71 3.57 4.21
N LYS A 48 -2.10 2.43 3.86
CA LYS A 48 -2.22 1.82 2.53
C LYS A 48 -3.67 1.40 2.23
N LEU A 49 -4.34 0.81 3.21
CA LEU A 49 -5.74 0.40 3.11
C LEU A 49 -6.67 1.56 2.74
N TRP A 50 -6.47 2.74 3.34
CA TRP A 50 -7.27 3.93 3.01
C TRP A 50 -7.24 4.25 1.53
N PHE A 51 -6.04 4.39 0.96
CA PHE A 51 -5.90 4.76 -0.44
C PHE A 51 -6.41 3.66 -1.37
N ALA A 52 -6.15 2.40 -1.04
CA ALA A 52 -6.68 1.27 -1.80
C ALA A 52 -8.21 1.27 -1.87
N GLY A 53 -8.89 1.43 -0.73
CA GLY A 53 -10.36 1.45 -0.70
C GLY A 53 -10.95 2.72 -1.30
N LYS A 54 -10.34 3.90 -1.08
CA LYS A 54 -10.80 5.17 -1.67
C LYS A 54 -10.68 5.20 -3.20
N LEU A 55 -9.67 4.53 -3.75
CA LEU A 55 -9.43 4.41 -5.19
C LEU A 55 -10.01 3.10 -5.77
N SER A 56 -10.86 2.39 -5.01
CA SER A 56 -11.53 1.18 -5.47
C SER A 56 -10.58 0.06 -5.95
N ASN A 57 -9.32 0.06 -5.51
CA ASN A 57 -8.43 -1.09 -5.67
C ASN A 57 -8.78 -2.14 -4.60
N TRP A 58 -9.87 -2.86 -4.85
CA TRP A 58 -10.44 -3.82 -3.90
C TRP A 58 -9.54 -5.01 -3.62
N SER A 59 -8.69 -5.39 -4.59
CA SER A 59 -7.68 -6.44 -4.41
C SER A 59 -6.62 -6.02 -3.41
N LEU A 60 -6.07 -4.80 -3.56
CA LEU A 60 -5.12 -4.24 -2.59
C LEU A 60 -5.80 -3.99 -1.24
N ALA A 61 -7.03 -3.48 -1.20
CA ALA A 61 -7.76 -3.27 0.05
C ALA A 61 -7.98 -4.60 0.80
N SER A 62 -8.34 -5.67 0.06
CA SER A 62 -8.49 -7.03 0.61
C SER A 62 -7.17 -7.59 1.14
N TYR A 63 -6.06 -7.32 0.46
CA TYR A 63 -4.74 -7.70 0.93
C TYR A 63 -4.38 -6.96 2.23
N GLU A 64 -4.51 -5.62 2.25
CA GLU A 64 -4.11 -4.81 3.41
C GLU A 64 -4.98 -5.10 4.64
N ILE A 65 -6.29 -5.31 4.49
CA ILE A 65 -7.16 -5.64 5.64
C ILE A 65 -6.77 -6.99 6.27
N GLN A 66 -6.45 -8.00 5.47
CA GLN A 66 -5.95 -9.30 5.98
C GLN A 66 -4.63 -9.14 6.72
N ARG A 67 -3.73 -8.27 6.22
CA ARG A 67 -2.47 -7.98 6.90
C ARG A 67 -2.66 -7.29 8.24
N ILE A 68 -3.61 -6.35 8.32
CA ILE A 68 -3.97 -5.66 9.57
C ILE A 68 -4.56 -6.67 10.57
N GLU A 69 -5.48 -7.53 10.14
CA GLU A 69 -6.08 -8.56 10.98
C GLU A 69 -5.02 -9.48 11.60
N ALA A 70 -4.10 -10.00 10.78
CA ALA A 70 -3.02 -10.86 11.27
C ALA A 70 -2.10 -10.13 12.27
N ASN A 71 -1.78 -8.86 12.02
CA ASN A 71 -0.92 -8.08 12.91
C ASN A 71 -1.63 -7.67 14.20
N LEU A 72 -2.93 -7.42 14.17
CA LEU A 72 -3.75 -7.18 15.38
C LEU A 72 -3.93 -8.47 16.20
N GLU A 73 -4.04 -9.63 15.55
CA GLU A 73 -4.01 -10.92 16.25
C GLU A 73 -2.68 -11.15 16.97
N ALA A 74 -1.56 -10.90 16.28
CA ALA A 74 -0.23 -10.99 16.87
C ALA A 74 -0.05 -10.00 18.03
N THR A 75 -0.54 -8.77 17.88
CA THR A 75 -0.53 -7.75 18.95
C THR A 75 -1.26 -8.26 20.19
N GLY A 76 -2.45 -8.84 20.02
CA GLY A 76 -3.24 -9.37 21.14
C GLY A 76 -2.52 -10.45 21.96
N LYS A 77 -1.58 -11.19 21.36
CA LYS A 77 -0.75 -12.20 22.05
C LYS A 77 0.34 -11.58 22.92
N LEU A 78 0.68 -10.31 22.70
CA LEU A 78 1.67 -9.56 23.47
C LEU A 78 1.03 -8.70 24.57
N LEU A 79 -0.31 -8.57 24.58
CA LEU A 79 -1.01 -7.77 25.58
C LEU A 79 -1.32 -8.61 26.83
N PRO A 80 -1.22 -8.02 28.04
CA PRO A 80 -1.66 -8.69 29.28
C PRO A 80 -3.14 -9.08 29.27
N ASP A 81 -3.95 -8.31 28.56
CA ASP A 81 -5.40 -8.51 28.40
C ASP A 81 -5.76 -8.53 26.90
N PRO A 82 -5.86 -9.72 26.29
CA PRO A 82 -6.20 -9.88 24.88
C PRO A 82 -7.61 -9.39 24.52
N SER A 83 -8.52 -9.25 25.50
CA SER A 83 -9.91 -8.81 25.24
C SER A 83 -9.97 -7.36 24.72
N ARG A 84 -8.93 -6.57 24.97
CA ARG A 84 -8.76 -5.21 24.45
C ARG A 84 -8.74 -5.13 22.92
N MET A 85 -8.49 -6.25 22.24
CA MET A 85 -8.48 -6.32 20.78
C MET A 85 -9.87 -6.54 20.17
N VAL A 86 -10.89 -6.92 20.96
CA VAL A 86 -12.23 -7.25 20.45
C VAL A 86 -12.87 -6.08 19.69
N PRO A 87 -12.93 -4.84 20.21
CA PRO A 87 -13.55 -3.74 19.48
C PRO A 87 -12.89 -3.45 18.13
N ALA A 88 -11.55 -3.49 18.07
CA ALA A 88 -10.82 -3.31 16.83
C ALA A 88 -11.14 -4.41 15.80
N ARG A 89 -11.25 -5.67 16.24
CA ARG A 89 -11.63 -6.81 15.37
C ARG A 89 -13.04 -6.66 14.80
N ASP A 90 -13.99 -6.17 15.59
CA ASP A 90 -15.35 -5.90 15.11
C ASP A 90 -15.37 -4.82 14.03
N GLN A 91 -14.56 -3.76 14.19
CA GLN A 91 -14.44 -2.73 13.15
C GLN A 91 -13.78 -3.26 11.86
N LEU A 92 -12.79 -4.16 11.97
CA LEU A 92 -12.20 -4.81 10.79
C LEU A 92 -13.24 -5.60 10.01
N GLN A 93 -14.18 -6.27 10.68
CA GLN A 93 -15.25 -7.00 10.03
C GLN A 93 -16.15 -6.07 9.19
N ALA A 94 -16.48 -4.88 9.72
CA ALA A 94 -17.25 -3.87 8.99
C ALA A 94 -16.48 -3.34 7.77
N VAL A 95 -15.17 -3.08 7.91
CA VAL A 95 -14.32 -2.67 6.79
C VAL A 95 -14.26 -3.77 5.72
N ARG A 96 -14.10 -5.04 6.14
CA ARG A 96 -14.07 -6.19 5.22
C ARG A 96 -15.37 -6.34 4.44
N GLN A 97 -16.52 -6.17 5.09
CA GLN A 97 -17.81 -6.20 4.43
C GLN A 97 -17.94 -5.11 3.37
N ALA A 98 -17.51 -3.87 3.69
CA ALA A 98 -17.53 -2.78 2.72
C ALA A 98 -16.61 -3.03 1.51
N ILE A 99 -15.44 -3.64 1.74
CA ILE A 99 -14.52 -4.06 0.67
C ILE A 99 -15.17 -5.13 -0.21
N GLN A 100 -15.79 -6.15 0.38
CA GLN A 100 -16.49 -7.21 -0.35
C GLN A 100 -17.65 -6.67 -1.19
N GLN A 101 -18.38 -5.68 -0.65
CA GLN A 101 -19.46 -4.99 -1.34
C GLN A 101 -18.98 -3.96 -2.36
N LYS A 102 -17.68 -3.67 -2.40
CA LYS A 102 -17.08 -2.62 -3.25
C LYS A 102 -17.73 -1.24 -3.03
N ASP A 103 -18.11 -0.94 -1.79
CA ASP A 103 -18.85 0.26 -1.41
C ASP A 103 -17.92 1.30 -0.77
N VAL A 104 -17.55 2.33 -1.54
CA VAL A 104 -16.63 3.39 -1.10
C VAL A 104 -17.20 4.22 0.07
N PRO A 105 -18.47 4.68 0.05
CA PRO A 105 -19.11 5.31 1.21
C PRO A 105 -19.07 4.45 2.48
N ALA A 106 -19.49 3.18 2.40
CA ALA A 106 -19.49 2.26 3.54
C ALA A 106 -18.06 2.01 4.04
N PHE A 107 -17.10 1.84 3.13
CA PHE A 107 -15.69 1.68 3.44
C PHE A 107 -15.14 2.90 4.20
N THR A 108 -15.43 4.10 3.71
CA THR A 108 -14.95 5.35 4.31
C THR A 108 -15.45 5.49 5.75
N LYS A 109 -16.73 5.16 5.99
CA LYS A 109 -17.34 5.17 7.32
C LYS A 109 -16.70 4.13 8.25
N ALA A 110 -16.61 2.88 7.80
CA ALA A 110 -16.04 1.78 8.59
C ALA A 110 -14.55 2.01 8.91
N TYR A 111 -13.77 2.53 7.96
CA TYR A 111 -12.37 2.89 8.16
C TYR A 111 -12.19 3.98 9.23
N SER A 112 -13.06 4.99 9.22
CA SER A 112 -13.04 6.04 10.23
C SER A 112 -13.35 5.49 11.63
N ALA A 113 -14.30 4.56 11.73
CA ALA A 113 -14.60 3.87 12.98
C ALA A 113 -13.42 2.99 13.47
N LEU A 114 -12.77 2.24 12.57
CA LEU A 114 -11.54 1.51 12.88
C LEU A 114 -10.43 2.44 13.40
N THR A 115 -10.24 3.59 12.76
CA THR A 115 -9.25 4.60 13.19
C THR A 115 -9.53 5.11 14.60
N ASN A 116 -10.80 5.33 14.93
CA ASN A 116 -11.20 5.72 16.28
C ASN A 116 -10.90 4.60 17.30
N GLU A 117 -11.15 3.34 16.96
CA GLU A 117 -10.81 2.20 17.83
C GLU A 117 -9.31 2.00 18.02
N CYS A 118 -8.48 2.22 16.98
CA CYS A 118 -7.03 2.26 17.13
C CYS A 118 -6.63 3.31 18.19
N ASN A 119 -7.20 4.50 18.10
CA ASN A 119 -6.94 5.57 19.07
C ASN A 119 -7.47 5.26 20.47
N THR A 120 -8.61 4.58 20.60
CA THR A 120 -9.12 4.12 21.89
C THR A 120 -8.13 3.15 22.54
N CYS A 121 -7.64 2.15 21.79
CA CYS A 121 -6.63 1.20 22.28
C CYS A 121 -5.35 1.91 22.72
N HIS A 122 -4.86 2.89 21.94
CA HIS A 122 -3.67 3.67 22.30
C HIS A 122 -3.85 4.44 23.60
N ARG A 123 -5.00 5.11 23.80
CA ARG A 123 -5.27 5.87 25.03
C ARG A 123 -5.30 4.97 26.27
N VAL A 124 -6.07 3.87 26.23
CA VAL A 124 -6.21 2.96 27.39
C VAL A 124 -4.92 2.20 27.70
N SER A 125 -4.03 2.06 26.72
CA SER A 125 -2.74 1.39 26.87
C SER A 125 -1.60 2.33 27.24
N GLY A 126 -1.87 3.62 27.50
CA GLY A 126 -0.85 4.60 27.91
C GLY A 126 -0.07 5.24 26.75
N TYR A 127 -0.47 5.00 25.51
CA TYR A 127 0.16 5.52 24.29
C TYR A 127 -0.63 6.68 23.65
N ALA A 128 -1.35 7.48 24.45
CA ALA A 128 -2.21 8.56 23.95
C ALA A 128 -1.47 9.60 23.07
N ALA A 129 -0.16 9.76 23.24
CA ALA A 129 0.68 10.61 22.39
C ALA A 129 0.76 10.12 20.93
N ILE A 130 0.52 8.83 20.68
CA ILE A 130 0.46 8.23 19.35
C ILE A 130 -0.99 8.27 18.87
N THR A 131 -1.42 9.43 18.36
CA THR A 131 -2.76 9.58 17.79
C THR A 131 -2.72 9.35 16.27
N ILE A 132 -3.50 8.39 15.79
CA ILE A 132 -3.67 8.04 14.39
C ILE A 132 -4.76 8.92 13.78
N GLN A 133 -4.55 9.35 12.54
CA GLN A 133 -5.55 10.06 11.74
C GLN A 133 -5.78 9.34 10.42
N VAL A 134 -6.91 9.65 9.76
CA VAL A 134 -7.09 9.29 8.35
C VAL A 134 -6.00 9.97 7.53
N PRO A 135 -5.21 9.25 6.73
CA PRO A 135 -4.08 9.86 6.02
C PRO A 135 -4.57 10.77 4.90
N VAL A 136 -3.94 11.94 4.78
CA VAL A 136 -4.24 12.95 3.75
C VAL A 136 -3.29 12.89 2.55
N ARG A 137 -2.22 12.09 2.65
CA ARG A 137 -1.23 11.85 1.59
C ARG A 137 -0.82 10.37 1.59
N PRO A 138 -0.47 9.79 0.43
CA PRO A 138 0.02 8.42 0.35
C PRO A 138 1.20 8.17 1.30
N PRO A 139 1.24 7.04 2.03
CA PRO A 139 2.28 6.77 3.00
C PRO A 139 3.64 6.45 2.35
N VAL A 140 3.63 6.07 1.08
CA VAL A 140 4.81 5.79 0.26
C VAL A 140 4.61 6.40 -1.13
N THR A 141 5.68 6.91 -1.73
CA THR A 141 5.62 7.60 -3.04
C THR A 141 5.88 6.68 -4.22
N ASN A 142 6.34 5.45 -3.97
CA ASN A 142 6.73 4.46 -4.97
C ASN A 142 5.69 3.34 -5.15
N GLN A 143 4.44 3.58 -4.75
CA GLN A 143 3.34 2.64 -4.94
C GLN A 143 2.12 3.35 -5.52
N LEU A 144 1.54 2.77 -6.58
CA LEU A 144 0.22 3.14 -7.07
C LEU A 144 -0.87 2.47 -6.23
N PHE A 145 -1.91 3.23 -5.89
CA PHE A 145 -3.04 2.74 -5.10
C PHE A 145 -4.32 2.53 -5.92
N VAL A 146 -4.33 2.94 -7.19
CA VAL A 146 -5.34 2.55 -8.18
C VAL A 146 -5.13 1.09 -8.58
N ASP A 147 -6.16 0.47 -9.15
CA ASP A 147 -6.02 -0.82 -9.83
C ASP A 147 -5.56 -0.57 -11.27
N GLN A 148 -4.24 -0.59 -11.50
CA GLN A 148 -3.64 -0.27 -12.80
C GLN A 148 -4.18 -1.15 -13.95
N VAL A 149 -4.50 -2.42 -13.68
CA VAL A 149 -5.04 -3.35 -14.67
C VAL A 149 -6.48 -2.97 -15.00
N ALA A 150 -7.29 -2.64 -14.00
CA ALA A 150 -8.66 -2.18 -14.21
C ALA A 150 -8.72 -0.84 -14.96
N GLU A 151 -7.84 0.11 -14.64
CA GLU A 151 -7.70 1.38 -15.36
C GLU A 151 -7.31 1.13 -16.83
N GLY A 152 -6.31 0.27 -17.07
CA GLY A 152 -5.89 -0.13 -18.41
C GLY A 152 -7.00 -0.76 -19.23
N ARG A 153 -7.79 -1.64 -18.60
CA ARG A 153 -8.98 -2.25 -19.21
C ARG A 153 -10.00 -1.17 -19.60
N ALA A 154 -10.37 -0.29 -18.68
CA ALA A 154 -11.35 0.77 -18.91
C ALA A 154 -10.89 1.71 -20.03
N LEU A 155 -9.61 2.11 -20.00
CA LEU A 155 -9.01 2.96 -21.02
C LEU A 155 -8.98 2.28 -22.40
N THR A 156 -8.69 0.98 -22.44
CA THR A 156 -8.71 0.19 -23.69
C THR A 156 -10.11 0.12 -24.27
N HIS A 157 -11.14 -0.11 -23.44
CA HIS A 157 -12.54 -0.04 -23.88
C HIS A 157 -12.90 1.33 -24.45
N ALA A 158 -12.56 2.40 -23.73
CA ALA A 158 -12.90 3.78 -24.12
C ALA A 158 -12.18 4.23 -25.40
N SER A 159 -10.90 3.88 -25.55
CA SER A 159 -10.04 4.41 -26.62
C SER A 159 -9.98 3.51 -27.84
N CYS A 160 -10.10 2.19 -27.66
CA CYS A 160 -9.85 1.20 -28.70
C CYS A 160 -11.12 0.42 -29.09
N GLY A 161 -12.14 0.39 -28.23
CA GLY A 161 -13.35 -0.43 -28.39
C GLY A 161 -14.24 -0.07 -29.60
N THR A 162 -14.04 1.11 -30.21
CA THR A 162 -14.75 1.46 -31.45
C THR A 162 -14.31 0.58 -32.63
N CYS A 163 -13.05 0.11 -32.62
CA CYS A 163 -12.49 -0.67 -33.72
C CYS A 163 -12.10 -2.09 -33.30
N HIS A 164 -11.69 -2.28 -32.06
CA HIS A 164 -11.21 -3.55 -31.53
C HIS A 164 -12.26 -4.20 -30.62
N ILE A 165 -12.27 -5.53 -30.62
CA ILE A 165 -12.89 -6.30 -29.54
C ILE A 165 -11.86 -6.38 -28.40
N VAL A 166 -12.21 -5.85 -27.23
CA VAL A 166 -11.34 -5.77 -26.05
C VAL A 166 -11.43 -7.04 -25.23
N GLU A 167 -12.63 -7.60 -25.03
CA GLU A 167 -12.79 -8.73 -24.12
C GLU A 167 -13.77 -9.80 -24.54
N ASP A 168 -14.97 -9.41 -24.96
CA ASP A 168 -16.07 -10.32 -25.23
C ASP A 168 -16.75 -9.96 -26.55
N ALA A 169 -16.38 -10.70 -27.60
CA ALA A 169 -16.95 -10.56 -28.93
C ALA A 169 -18.48 -10.75 -28.97
N ALA A 170 -19.08 -11.44 -27.99
CA ALA A 170 -20.53 -11.63 -27.93
C ALA A 170 -21.26 -10.40 -27.36
N ARG A 171 -20.56 -9.53 -26.63
CA ARG A 171 -21.12 -8.32 -25.99
C ARG A 171 -20.67 -7.02 -26.65
N GLU A 172 -19.67 -7.09 -27.50
CA GLU A 172 -19.06 -5.94 -28.14
C GLU A 172 -19.37 -5.93 -29.64
N ALA A 173 -19.75 -4.75 -30.16
CA ALA A 173 -20.06 -4.56 -31.57
C ALA A 173 -19.27 -3.36 -32.13
N PRO A 174 -17.98 -3.55 -32.49
CA PRO A 174 -17.16 -2.48 -33.04
C PRO A 174 -17.79 -1.87 -34.30
N ALA A 175 -17.60 -0.56 -34.48
CA ALA A 175 -18.08 0.17 -35.64
C ALA A 175 -17.30 -0.18 -36.92
N SER A 176 -16.03 -0.56 -36.77
CA SER A 176 -15.19 -1.01 -37.90
C SER A 176 -15.71 -2.32 -38.49
N ARG A 177 -15.79 -2.41 -39.83
CA ARG A 177 -16.17 -3.62 -40.56
C ARG A 177 -15.17 -3.93 -41.70
N PRO A 178 -14.42 -5.05 -41.63
CA PRO A 178 -14.33 -5.97 -40.48
C PRO A 178 -13.74 -5.28 -39.24
N PRO A 179 -13.99 -5.80 -38.03
CA PRO A 179 -13.34 -5.28 -36.84
C PRO A 179 -11.82 -5.44 -36.95
N ALA A 180 -11.10 -4.54 -36.29
CA ALA A 180 -9.67 -4.71 -36.10
C ALA A 180 -9.40 -5.97 -35.25
N PRO A 181 -8.18 -6.55 -35.30
CA PRO A 181 -7.86 -7.75 -34.53
C PRO A 181 -8.22 -7.57 -33.05
N SER A 182 -8.83 -8.59 -32.44
CA SER A 182 -9.19 -8.50 -31.03
C SER A 182 -7.94 -8.37 -30.16
N PHE A 183 -8.09 -7.83 -28.95
CA PHE A 183 -6.98 -7.80 -28.01
C PHE A 183 -6.52 -9.22 -27.65
N LEU A 184 -7.42 -10.20 -27.61
CA LEU A 184 -7.08 -11.61 -27.46
C LEU A 184 -6.20 -12.12 -28.62
N ASP A 185 -6.50 -11.73 -29.87
CA ASP A 185 -5.63 -12.07 -31.01
C ASP A 185 -4.27 -11.39 -30.90
N ILE A 186 -4.21 -10.15 -30.41
CA ILE A 186 -2.98 -9.37 -30.27
C ILE A 186 -2.04 -10.00 -29.24
N ILE A 187 -2.54 -10.32 -28.04
CA ILE A 187 -1.72 -10.88 -26.95
C ILE A 187 -1.21 -12.30 -27.26
N ASN A 188 -1.88 -13.02 -28.15
CA ASN A 188 -1.52 -14.37 -28.58
C ASN A 188 -0.50 -14.39 -29.73
N ARG A 189 -0.09 -13.23 -30.27
CA ARG A 189 0.95 -13.17 -31.30
C ARG A 189 2.31 -13.56 -30.72
N PRO A 190 3.16 -14.30 -31.46
CA PRO A 190 4.53 -14.59 -31.02
C PRO A 190 5.38 -13.34 -30.74
N SER A 191 5.07 -12.23 -31.41
CA SER A 191 5.75 -10.94 -31.26
C SER A 191 5.26 -10.09 -30.08
N PHE A 192 4.26 -10.54 -29.32
CA PHE A 192 3.74 -9.76 -28.21
C PHE A 192 4.77 -9.64 -27.06
N SER A 193 5.13 -8.40 -26.74
CA SER A 193 5.90 -8.01 -25.56
C SER A 193 5.44 -6.63 -25.08
N ALA A 194 5.63 -6.35 -23.79
CA ALA A 194 5.32 -5.06 -23.19
C ALA A 194 6.05 -3.91 -23.92
N ASP A 195 7.33 -4.09 -24.23
CA ASP A 195 8.14 -3.07 -24.93
C ASP A 195 7.63 -2.80 -26.34
N ASN A 196 7.25 -3.85 -27.08
CA ASN A 196 6.68 -3.68 -28.41
C ASN A 196 5.34 -2.93 -28.35
N VAL A 197 4.52 -3.20 -27.33
CA VAL A 197 3.25 -2.48 -27.12
C VAL A 197 3.52 -1.01 -26.77
N ARG A 198 4.47 -0.71 -25.87
CA ARG A 198 4.84 0.68 -25.54
C ARG A 198 5.34 1.43 -26.77
N GLN A 199 6.25 0.84 -27.52
CA GLN A 199 6.79 1.43 -28.74
C GLN A 199 5.69 1.66 -29.77
N PHE A 200 4.76 0.71 -29.89
CA PHE A 200 3.62 0.82 -30.79
C PHE A 200 2.71 1.99 -30.40
N LEU A 201 2.22 2.02 -29.15
CA LEU A 201 1.27 3.01 -28.64
C LEU A 201 1.81 4.44 -28.58
N THR A 202 3.13 4.61 -28.61
CA THR A 202 3.80 5.93 -28.69
C THR A 202 4.11 6.37 -30.12
N SER A 203 3.86 5.51 -31.11
CA SER A 203 4.13 5.79 -32.52
C SER A 203 3.05 6.67 -33.19
N SER A 204 3.28 7.04 -34.45
CA SER A 204 2.31 7.82 -35.23
C SER A 204 1.10 7.03 -35.74
N HIS A 205 1.13 5.68 -35.66
CA HIS A 205 0.07 4.74 -36.06
C HIS A 205 -0.45 4.85 -37.52
N ARG A 206 0.18 5.69 -38.36
CA ARG A 206 -0.37 6.13 -39.66
C ARG A 206 -0.36 5.06 -40.76
N ARG A 207 0.46 4.02 -40.65
CA ARG A 207 0.59 2.93 -41.65
C ARG A 207 0.88 1.60 -40.96
N LEU A 208 -0.16 0.80 -40.75
CA LEU A 208 -0.06 -0.56 -40.23
C LEU A 208 0.01 -1.61 -41.34
N GLY A 209 -0.33 -1.22 -42.57
CA GLY A 209 -0.31 -2.04 -43.78
C GLY A 209 -0.83 -1.24 -44.97
N PRO A 210 -0.91 -1.85 -46.17
CA PRO A 210 -1.36 -1.18 -47.41
C PRO A 210 -2.74 -0.51 -47.27
N ASP A 211 -3.65 -1.15 -46.52
CA ASP A 211 -5.02 -0.67 -46.27
C ASP A 211 -5.37 -0.63 -44.77
N GLN A 212 -4.36 -0.61 -43.90
CA GLN A 212 -4.55 -0.62 -42.45
C GLN A 212 -3.97 0.66 -41.85
N ALA A 213 -4.84 1.44 -41.22
CA ALA A 213 -4.46 2.62 -40.44
C ALA A 213 -5.15 2.55 -39.08
N MET A 214 -4.43 2.94 -38.03
CA MET A 214 -5.02 3.17 -36.72
C MET A 214 -4.81 4.65 -36.35
N PRO A 215 -5.83 5.34 -35.83
CA PRO A 215 -5.65 6.69 -35.32
C PRO A 215 -4.61 6.69 -34.20
N ASN A 216 -3.81 7.76 -34.10
CA ASN A 216 -2.96 7.94 -32.93
C ASN A 216 -3.85 8.25 -31.71
N PRO A 217 -3.85 7.41 -30.65
CA PRO A 217 -4.73 7.58 -29.50
C PRO A 217 -4.31 8.73 -28.58
N ARG A 218 -3.13 9.35 -28.79
CA ARG A 218 -2.59 10.49 -28.03
C ARG A 218 -2.61 10.25 -26.52
N LEU A 219 -2.12 9.08 -26.12
CA LEU A 219 -2.05 8.66 -24.72
C LEU A 219 -0.88 9.33 -24.00
N ALA A 220 -1.06 9.64 -22.72
CA ALA A 220 0.02 9.96 -21.80
C ALA A 220 0.84 8.70 -21.46
N GLU A 221 2.05 8.87 -20.93
CA GLU A 221 2.94 7.75 -20.59
C GLU A 221 2.30 6.78 -19.58
N TYR A 222 1.68 7.30 -18.51
CA TYR A 222 1.00 6.45 -17.52
C TYR A 222 -0.18 5.67 -18.11
N GLN A 223 -0.88 6.24 -19.10
CA GLN A 223 -1.98 5.58 -19.80
C GLN A 223 -1.48 4.43 -20.68
N VAL A 224 -0.30 4.59 -21.29
CA VAL A 224 0.36 3.49 -22.01
C VAL A 224 0.70 2.35 -21.05
N ASP A 225 1.26 2.67 -19.87
CA ASP A 225 1.59 1.65 -18.88
C ASP A 225 0.35 0.95 -18.30
N GLU A 226 -0.76 1.65 -18.11
CA GLU A 226 -2.05 1.05 -17.75
C GLU A 226 -2.51 0.03 -18.80
N ILE A 227 -2.52 0.40 -20.09
CA ILE A 227 -2.89 -0.53 -21.17
C ILE A 227 -1.94 -1.73 -21.20
N VAL A 228 -0.64 -1.50 -21.09
CA VAL A 228 0.37 -2.58 -21.09
C VAL A 228 0.11 -3.56 -19.94
N ALA A 229 -0.09 -3.05 -18.72
CA ALA A 229 -0.40 -3.87 -17.55
C ALA A 229 -1.68 -4.71 -17.76
N TYR A 230 -2.71 -4.11 -18.37
CA TYR A 230 -3.92 -4.84 -18.74
C TYR A 230 -3.65 -5.96 -19.74
N LEU A 231 -2.87 -5.72 -20.80
CA LEU A 231 -2.58 -6.75 -21.81
C LEU A 231 -1.71 -7.89 -21.25
N GLU A 232 -0.77 -7.58 -20.35
CA GLU A 232 0.01 -8.59 -19.64
C GLU A 232 -0.89 -9.45 -18.73
N ALA A 233 -1.80 -8.82 -17.98
CA ALA A 233 -2.76 -9.53 -17.15
C ALA A 233 -3.70 -10.42 -17.98
N LEU A 234 -4.18 -9.90 -19.11
CA LEU A 234 -5.01 -10.66 -20.06
C LEU A 234 -4.25 -11.88 -20.62
N ARG A 235 -2.96 -11.73 -20.95
CA ARG A 235 -2.11 -12.83 -21.43
C ARG A 235 -1.85 -13.87 -20.34
N ALA A 236 -1.70 -13.44 -19.10
CA ALA A 236 -1.51 -14.32 -17.96
C ALA A 236 -2.80 -15.06 -17.55
N GLY A 237 -3.95 -14.74 -18.16
CA GLY A 237 -5.25 -15.33 -17.80
C GLY A 237 -5.71 -14.92 -16.40
N LEU A 238 -5.25 -13.76 -15.91
CA LEU A 238 -5.68 -13.26 -14.61
C LEU A 238 -7.18 -12.90 -14.66
N PRO A 239 -7.91 -13.11 -13.56
CA PRO A 239 -9.32 -12.78 -13.51
C PRO A 239 -9.56 -11.30 -13.82
N ARG A 240 -10.59 -11.05 -14.64
CA ARG A 240 -11.05 -9.73 -15.07
C ARG A 240 -11.81 -9.02 -13.94
#